data_AF-A0A286XH10-F1
#
_entry.id   AF-A0A286XH10-F1
#
_cell.length_a   1.000
_cell.length_b   1.000
_cell.length_c   1.000
_cell.angle_alpha   90.00
_cell.angle_beta   90.00
_cell.angle_gamma   90.00
#
_symmetry.space_group_name_H-M   'P 1'
#
loop_
_entity.id
_entity.type
_entity.pdbx_description
1 polymer ?
#
loop_
_entity_poly.entity_id
_entity_poly.type
_entity_poly.pdbx_seq_one_letter_code
_entity_poly.pdbx_strand_id
1 'polypeptide(L)'
;MATGDLKRSLRKLEKVLRLLNYPKEVDYVGLMKGDTAAALPIISYSLTSYSPYVTEYLMECNVELIAKNDVRFIDTVYKLLRDQFDHKPILTKKQFLQHGFAEWKIQIICDILNCVIKKHKELCGANKTPSQPRKKISQNHSEPSSSNEKTPAEPVSIDVTGRFMTSGKVEKIQRKCAV
;
A
#
# COMPACT_ATOMS: atom_id res chain seq x y z
N MET A 1 -18.55 0.06 20.00
CA MET A 1 -18.14 -0.44 18.67
C MET A 1 -17.44 -1.77 18.88
N ALA A 2 -17.96 -2.86 18.30
CA ALA A 2 -17.40 -4.19 18.51
C ALA A 2 -16.04 -4.31 17.80
N THR A 3 -14.98 -4.56 18.57
CA THR A 3 -13.60 -4.84 18.11
C THR A 3 -13.52 -6.25 17.49
N GLY A 4 -14.33 -6.51 16.46
CA GLY A 4 -14.53 -7.85 15.88
C GLY A 4 -13.39 -8.33 14.99
N ASP A 5 -12.57 -7.41 14.46
CA ASP A 5 -11.60 -7.71 13.41
C ASP A 5 -10.13 -7.59 13.86
N LEU A 6 -9.86 -7.39 15.16
CA LEU A 6 -8.48 -7.31 15.70
C LEU A 6 -7.60 -8.49 15.26
N LYS A 7 -8.13 -9.72 15.34
CA LYS A 7 -7.40 -10.93 14.94
C LYS A 7 -7.12 -10.98 13.44
N ARG A 8 -7.99 -10.39 12.62
CA ARG A 8 -7.80 -10.26 11.16
C ARG A 8 -6.71 -9.24 10.87
N SER A 9 -6.75 -8.10 11.52
CA SER A 9 -5.73 -7.04 11.41
C SER A 9 -4.35 -7.53 11.84
N LEU A 10 -4.28 -8.31 12.93
CA LEU A 10 -3.03 -8.93 13.38
C LEU A 10 -2.43 -9.89 12.34
N ARG A 11 -3.27 -10.75 11.75
CA ARG A 11 -2.83 -11.65 10.66
C ARG A 11 -2.35 -10.88 9.43
N LYS A 12 -2.96 -9.73 9.12
CA LYS A 12 -2.51 -8.85 8.04
C LYS A 12 -1.13 -8.27 8.39
N LEU A 13 -0.96 -7.75 9.61
CA LEU A 13 0.32 -7.23 10.09
C LEU A 13 1.43 -8.28 10.02
N GLU A 14 1.18 -9.49 10.51
CA GLU A 14 2.17 -10.58 10.49
C GLU A 14 2.62 -10.93 9.06
N LYS A 15 1.68 -10.99 8.11
CA LYS A 15 2.02 -11.21 6.70
C LYS A 15 2.94 -10.13 6.16
N VAL A 16 2.67 -8.86 6.47
CA VAL A 16 3.47 -7.74 5.98
C VAL A 16 4.84 -7.70 6.65
N LEU A 17 4.93 -8.01 7.95
CA LEU A 17 6.20 -8.14 8.66
C LEU A 17 7.09 -9.24 8.08
N ARG A 18 6.49 -10.37 7.68
CA ARG A 18 7.22 -11.44 6.97
C ARG A 18 7.73 -10.97 5.61
N LEU A 19 6.97 -10.14 4.88
CA LEU A 19 7.42 -9.56 3.61
C LEU A 19 8.61 -8.62 3.79
N LEU A 20 8.65 -7.88 4.90
CA LEU A 20 9.76 -6.98 5.26
C LEU A 20 10.97 -7.72 5.86
N ASN A 21 10.83 -9.03 6.11
CA ASN A 21 11.80 -9.86 6.81
C ASN A 21 12.26 -9.23 8.14
N TYR A 22 11.29 -8.78 8.95
CA TYR A 22 11.54 -8.08 10.20
C TYR A 22 12.31 -8.97 11.20
N PRO A 23 13.55 -8.62 11.59
CA PRO A 23 14.43 -9.49 12.38
C PRO A 23 14.21 -9.39 13.88
N LYS A 24 13.46 -8.40 14.36
CA LYS A 24 13.20 -8.18 15.79
C LYS A 24 11.94 -8.89 16.24
N GLU A 25 11.87 -9.22 17.53
CA GLU A 25 10.63 -9.70 18.13
C GLU A 25 9.57 -8.60 18.13
N VAL A 26 8.34 -8.97 17.79
CA VAL A 26 7.18 -8.08 17.75
C VAL A 26 6.35 -8.32 18.99
N ASP A 27 6.12 -7.28 19.79
CA ASP A 27 5.27 -7.36 20.97
C ASP A 27 3.79 -7.35 20.57
N TYR A 28 3.29 -8.53 20.21
CA TYR A 28 1.88 -8.73 19.90
C TYR A 28 0.97 -8.48 21.11
N VAL A 29 1.45 -8.67 22.34
CA VAL A 29 0.66 -8.46 23.56
C VAL A 29 0.41 -6.97 23.77
N GLY A 30 1.45 -6.15 23.66
CA GLY A 30 1.35 -4.69 23.68
C GLY A 30 0.45 -4.16 22.56
N LEU A 31 0.63 -4.66 21.33
CA LEU A 31 -0.21 -4.29 20.18
C LEU A 31 -1.69 -4.62 20.40
N MET A 32 -2.02 -5.80 20.94
CA MET A 32 -3.40 -6.19 21.24
C MET A 32 -4.03 -5.34 22.34
N LYS A 33 -3.23 -4.88 23.32
CA LYS A 33 -3.66 -3.94 24.35
C LYS A 33 -3.81 -2.51 23.83
N GLY A 34 -3.33 -2.24 22.61
CA GLY A 34 -3.29 -0.91 22.02
C GLY A 34 -2.21 -0.03 22.67
N ASP A 35 -1.10 -0.64 23.07
CA ASP A 35 0.06 0.09 23.54
C ASP A 35 0.79 0.74 22.35
N THR A 36 1.09 2.03 22.48
CA THR A 36 1.80 2.81 21.47
C THR A 36 3.27 2.41 21.45
N ALA A 37 3.85 2.08 22.61
CA ALA A 37 5.27 1.72 22.74
C ALA A 37 5.63 0.50 21.88
N ALA A 38 4.72 -0.47 21.74
CA ALA A 38 4.92 -1.65 20.90
C ALA A 38 4.87 -1.35 19.39
N ALA A 39 4.15 -0.31 18.97
CA ALA A 39 3.98 0.06 17.56
C ALA A 39 5.15 0.89 17.01
N LEU A 40 5.71 1.77 17.84
CA LEU A 40 6.79 2.69 17.49
C LEU A 40 8.02 2.00 16.87
N PRO A 41 8.62 0.95 17.48
CA PRO A 41 9.85 0.34 16.96
C PRO A 41 9.64 -0.33 15.60
N ILE A 42 8.45 -0.89 15.36
CA ILE A 42 8.08 -1.53 14.09
C ILE A 42 8.05 -0.49 12.97
N ILE A 43 7.39 0.64 13.22
CA ILE A 43 7.30 1.75 12.26
C ILE A 43 8.69 2.32 11.98
N SER A 44 9.45 2.62 13.04
CA SER A 44 10.78 3.19 12.92
C SER A 44 11.69 2.30 12.06
N TYR A 45 11.78 1.02 12.38
CA TYR A 45 12.58 0.06 11.62
C TYR A 45 12.13 -0.04 10.15
N SER A 46 10.81 -0.04 9.90
CA SER A 46 10.29 -0.12 8.53
C SER A 46 10.74 1.06 7.68
N LEU A 47 10.91 2.24 8.27
CA LEU A 47 11.27 3.46 7.55
C LEU A 47 12.78 3.65 7.43
N THR A 48 13.57 3.21 8.42
CA THR A 48 15.04 3.43 8.43
C THR A 48 15.87 2.21 8.04
N SER A 49 15.44 0.99 8.40
CA SER A 49 16.26 -0.22 8.27
C SER A 49 15.82 -1.12 7.11
N TYR A 50 14.59 -1.03 6.62
CA TYR A 50 14.10 -1.91 5.56
C TYR A 50 14.77 -1.65 4.20
N SER A 51 14.84 -0.39 3.76
CA SER A 51 15.43 -0.06 2.46
C SER A 51 16.20 1.25 2.48
N PRO A 52 17.46 1.25 1.98
CA PRO A 52 18.26 2.47 1.90
C PRO A 52 17.62 3.54 1.01
N TYR A 53 17.00 3.16 -0.11
CA TYR A 53 16.30 4.10 -1.00
C TYR A 53 15.15 4.83 -0.31
N VAL A 54 14.41 4.14 0.56
CA VAL A 54 13.31 4.76 1.31
C VAL A 54 13.89 5.70 2.37
N THR A 55 14.98 5.30 3.04
CA THR A 55 15.69 6.14 4.02
C THR A 55 16.26 7.42 3.38
N GLU A 56 16.89 7.33 2.22
CA GLU A 56 17.39 8.49 1.47
C GLU A 56 16.25 9.41 1.06
N TYR A 57 15.15 8.84 0.53
CA TYR A 57 13.96 9.62 0.21
C TYR A 57 13.37 10.33 1.43
N LEU A 58 13.35 9.68 2.60
CA LEU A 58 12.94 10.29 3.86
C LEU A 58 13.86 11.43 4.29
N MET A 59 15.16 11.30 4.06
CA MET A 59 16.14 12.37 4.30
C MET A 59 15.91 13.56 3.36
N GLU A 60 15.64 13.34 2.08
CA GLU A 60 15.27 14.40 1.13
C GLU A 60 13.98 15.12 1.54
N CYS A 61 13.02 14.38 2.11
CA CYS A 61 11.79 14.94 2.66
C CYS A 61 11.99 15.66 4.00
N ASN A 62 13.22 15.71 4.52
CA ASN A 62 13.60 16.28 5.81
C ASN A 62 12.79 15.70 6.99
N VAL A 63 12.51 14.39 6.93
CA VAL A 63 11.70 13.69 7.94
C VAL A 63 12.61 13.11 9.02
N GLU A 64 12.76 13.85 10.11
CA GLU A 64 13.52 13.40 11.27
C GLU A 64 12.72 12.37 12.11
N LEU A 65 12.95 11.09 11.82
CA LEU A 65 12.41 9.96 12.60
C LEU A 65 13.17 9.71 13.91
N ILE A 66 14.27 10.42 14.17
CA ILE A 66 15.07 10.33 15.39
C ILE A 66 14.49 11.29 16.45
N ALA A 67 13.23 11.07 16.84
CA ALA A 67 12.61 11.85 17.88
C ALA A 67 12.87 11.22 19.26
N LYS A 68 13.30 12.02 20.24
CA LYS A 68 13.50 11.59 21.63
C LYS A 68 12.18 11.33 22.39
N ASN A 69 11.02 11.59 21.75
CA ASN A 69 9.71 11.53 22.40
C ASN A 69 8.67 10.93 21.44
N ASP A 70 7.86 10.01 21.94
CA ASP A 70 6.82 9.27 21.21
C ASP A 70 5.82 10.21 20.51
N VAL A 71 5.46 11.32 21.15
CA VAL A 71 4.51 12.29 20.60
C VAL A 71 5.06 12.94 19.33
N ARG A 72 6.33 13.34 19.36
CA ARG A 72 6.99 13.98 18.22
C ARG A 72 7.23 12.97 17.10
N PHE A 73 7.60 11.74 17.45
CA PHE A 73 7.74 10.66 16.49
C PHE A 73 6.44 10.43 15.71
N ILE A 74 5.30 10.30 16.42
CA ILE A 74 4.00 10.08 15.79
C ILE A 74 3.55 11.29 14.97
N ASP A 75 3.80 12.53 15.41
CA ASP A 75 3.49 13.71 14.61
C ASP A 75 4.24 13.70 13.28
N THR A 76 5.54 13.38 13.30
CA THR A 76 6.36 13.24 12.09
C THR A 76 5.86 12.12 11.17
N VAL A 77 5.54 10.94 11.71
CA VAL A 77 4.97 9.83 10.92
C VAL A 77 3.63 10.22 10.28
N TYR A 78 2.77 10.95 10.99
CA TYR A 78 1.47 11.40 10.48
C TYR A 78 1.58 12.51 9.44
N LYS A 79 2.63 13.33 9.48
CA LYS A 79 2.95 14.28 8.41
C LYS A 79 3.44 13.52 7.19
N LEU A 80 4.44 12.66 7.36
CA LEU A 80 4.99 11.79 6.32
C LEU A 80 3.89 11.00 5.57
N LEU A 81 2.96 10.38 6.31
CA LEU A 81 1.86 9.62 5.72
C LEU A 81 0.95 10.47 4.81
N ARG A 82 0.71 11.73 5.19
CA ARG A 82 -0.14 12.63 4.40
C ARG A 82 0.60 13.25 3.23
N ASP A 83 1.85 13.66 3.44
CA ASP A 83 2.62 14.42 2.45
C ASP A 83 3.23 13.50 1.38
N GLN A 84 3.74 12.33 1.77
CA GLN A 84 4.49 11.44 0.85
C GLN A 84 3.70 10.21 0.39
N PHE A 85 2.74 9.75 1.19
CA PHE A 85 1.98 8.54 0.91
C PHE A 85 0.51 8.81 0.57
N ASP A 86 0.07 10.07 0.59
CA ASP A 86 -1.33 10.51 0.39
C ASP A 86 -2.35 9.67 1.19
N HIS A 87 -1.92 9.10 2.32
CA HIS A 87 -2.73 8.19 3.10
C HIS A 87 -3.25 8.91 4.33
N LYS A 88 -4.58 8.96 4.45
CA LYS A 88 -5.25 9.58 5.59
C LYS A 88 -5.39 8.53 6.70
N PRO A 89 -4.59 8.62 7.78
CA PRO A 89 -4.71 7.67 8.88
C PRO A 89 -6.10 7.76 9.50
N ILE A 90 -6.61 6.61 9.91
CA ILE A 90 -8.01 6.49 10.34
C ILE A 90 -8.21 7.04 11.77
N LEU A 91 -7.15 7.03 12.58
CA LEU A 91 -7.13 7.65 13.89
C LEU A 91 -6.53 9.05 13.83
N THR A 92 -6.90 9.88 14.80
CA THR A 92 -6.24 11.16 15.06
C THR A 92 -4.95 10.93 15.87
N LYS A 93 -3.95 11.82 15.75
CA LYS A 93 -2.69 11.76 16.53
C LYS A 93 -2.91 11.53 18.03
N LYS A 94 -3.88 12.24 18.62
CA LYS A 94 -4.26 12.09 20.04
C LYS A 94 -4.79 10.69 20.37
N GLN A 95 -5.63 10.13 19.51
CA GLN A 95 -6.20 8.79 19.68
C GLN A 95 -5.15 7.70 19.50
N PHE A 96 -4.15 7.94 18.64
CA PHE A 96 -3.02 7.02 18.50
C PHE A 96 -2.15 6.98 19.75
N LEU A 97 -1.96 8.13 20.42
CA LEU A 97 -1.19 8.21 21.67
C LEU A 97 -1.99 7.73 22.90
N GLN A 98 -3.32 7.73 22.84
CA GLN A 98 -4.18 7.19 23.89
C GLN A 98 -4.10 5.66 23.95
N HIS A 99 -4.27 5.10 25.15
CA HIS A 99 -4.40 3.65 25.33
C HIS A 99 -5.72 3.15 24.72
N GLY A 100 -5.67 2.01 24.03
CA GLY A 100 -6.83 1.43 23.33
C GLY A 100 -6.71 1.53 21.80
N PHE A 101 -7.83 1.44 21.10
CA PHE A 101 -7.91 1.43 19.62
C PHE A 101 -6.93 0.46 18.94
N ALA A 102 -6.65 -0.69 19.58
CA ALA A 102 -5.65 -1.65 19.14
C ALA A 102 -5.79 -2.04 17.66
N GLU A 103 -7.01 -2.31 17.22
CA GLU A 103 -7.31 -2.69 15.84
C GLU A 103 -6.89 -1.62 14.83
N TRP A 104 -7.29 -0.37 15.08
CA TRP A 104 -6.97 0.76 14.23
C TRP A 104 -5.47 1.08 14.24
N LYS A 105 -4.81 0.95 15.40
CA LYS A 105 -3.34 1.10 15.50
C LYS A 105 -2.64 0.05 14.64
N ILE A 106 -3.05 -1.21 14.73
CA ILE A 106 -2.52 -2.31 13.91
C ILE A 106 -2.78 -2.05 12.42
N GLN A 107 -3.96 -1.55 12.05
CA GLN A 107 -4.24 -1.17 10.67
C GLN A 107 -3.28 -0.08 10.17
N ILE A 108 -3.09 0.99 10.94
CA ILE A 108 -2.19 2.10 10.57
C ILE A 108 -0.76 1.58 10.37
N ILE A 109 -0.27 0.73 11.28
CA ILE A 109 1.05 0.10 11.12
C ILE A 109 1.09 -0.70 9.82
N CYS A 110 0.08 -1.54 9.59
CA CYS A 110 0.02 -2.36 8.39
C CYS A 110 -0.01 -1.52 7.11
N ASP A 111 -0.72 -0.39 7.11
CA ASP A 111 -0.78 0.51 5.97
C ASP A 111 0.55 1.25 5.75
N ILE A 112 1.22 1.75 6.81
CA ILE A 112 2.58 2.31 6.73
C ILE A 112 3.54 1.31 6.08
N LEU A 113 3.53 0.07 6.57
CA LEU A 113 4.44 -0.97 6.08
C LEU A 113 4.16 -1.29 4.60
N ASN A 114 2.90 -1.38 4.19
CA ASN A 114 2.54 -1.57 2.77
C ASN A 114 2.95 -0.38 1.90
N CYS A 115 2.76 0.85 2.41
CA CYS A 115 3.20 2.07 1.77
C CYS A 115 4.72 2.07 1.54
N VAL A 116 5.50 1.69 2.54
CA VAL A 116 6.96 1.55 2.45
C VAL A 116 7.36 0.50 1.42
N ILE A 117 6.75 -0.68 1.43
CA ILE A 117 7.04 -1.74 0.44
C ILE A 117 6.72 -1.24 -0.98
N LYS A 118 5.57 -0.59 -1.16
CA LYS A 118 5.16 -0.02 -2.45
C LYS A 118 6.17 1.04 -2.91
N LYS A 119 6.57 1.95 -2.02
CA LYS A 119 7.52 3.01 -2.32
C LYS A 119 8.92 2.48 -2.63
N HIS A 120 9.38 1.48 -1.88
CA HIS A 120 10.61 0.76 -2.21
C HIS A 120 10.54 0.17 -3.62
N LYS A 121 9.44 -0.45 -4.01
CA LYS A 121 9.28 -1.00 -5.37
C LYS A 121 9.24 0.10 -6.45
N GLU A 122 8.65 1.25 -6.15
CA GLU A 122 8.66 2.40 -7.06
C GLU A 122 10.08 2.96 -7.24
N LEU A 123 10.84 3.14 -6.16
CA LEU A 123 12.21 3.65 -6.19
C LEU A 123 13.19 2.62 -6.80
N CYS A 124 13.09 1.36 -6.39
CA CYS A 124 13.91 0.26 -6.91
C CYS A 124 13.56 -0.05 -8.39
N GLY A 125 12.27 0.00 -8.75
CA GLY A 125 11.80 -0.17 -10.12
C GLY A 125 12.15 1.00 -11.04
N ALA A 126 12.22 2.22 -10.52
CA ALA A 126 12.63 3.41 -11.28
C ALA A 126 14.11 3.35 -11.71
N ASN A 127 14.96 2.59 -11.01
CA ASN A 127 16.35 2.33 -11.42
C ASN A 127 16.47 1.37 -12.62
N LYS A 128 15.35 0.81 -13.10
CA LYS A 128 15.23 0.16 -14.41
C LYS A 128 14.23 0.95 -15.24
N THR A 129 14.65 2.13 -15.73
CA THR A 129 13.96 2.96 -16.73
C THR A 129 12.50 2.59 -17.01
N PRO A 130 11.51 3.25 -16.40
CA PRO A 130 10.19 3.30 -16.98
C PRO A 130 10.24 4.36 -18.09
N SER A 131 10.44 3.91 -19.33
CA SER A 131 9.93 4.65 -20.47
C SER A 131 8.47 4.98 -20.18
N GLN A 132 8.18 6.28 -20.16
CA GLN A 132 6.83 6.81 -20.02
C GLN A 132 5.89 6.13 -21.03
N PRO A 133 4.62 5.95 -20.64
CA PRO A 133 3.67 6.81 -21.33
C PRO A 133 2.85 7.59 -20.32
N ARG A 134 3.09 8.90 -20.30
CA ARG A 134 2.05 9.90 -20.03
C ARG A 134 0.81 9.51 -20.83
N LYS A 135 -0.27 9.13 -20.17
CA LYS A 135 -1.62 9.34 -20.72
C LYS A 135 -2.42 10.24 -19.82
N LYS A 136 -3.00 11.20 -20.51
CA LYS A 136 -3.44 12.51 -20.07
C LYS A 136 -4.60 12.43 -19.09
N ILE A 137 -4.61 13.42 -18.22
CA ILE A 137 -5.82 13.97 -17.63
C ILE A 137 -6.84 14.21 -18.77
N SER A 138 -8.03 13.64 -18.64
CA SER A 138 -9.21 14.11 -19.36
C SER A 138 -10.30 14.22 -18.31
N GLN A 139 -10.41 15.41 -17.74
CA GLN A 139 -11.61 15.84 -17.03
C GLN A 139 -12.68 16.11 -18.07
N ASN A 140 -13.64 15.21 -18.19
CA ASN A 140 -14.92 15.50 -18.83
C ASN A 140 -16.02 15.10 -17.85
N HIS A 141 -16.46 16.13 -17.12
CA HIS A 141 -17.80 16.44 -16.65
C HIS A 141 -18.92 15.38 -16.80
N SER A 142 -19.63 15.19 -15.67
CA SER A 142 -20.87 14.45 -15.36
C SER A 142 -22.03 14.63 -16.37
N GLU A 143 -22.69 13.53 -16.79
CA GLU A 143 -24.08 13.05 -16.47
C GLU A 143 -25.27 13.84 -17.11
N PRO A 144 -26.51 13.30 -17.23
CA PRO A 144 -26.99 11.92 -17.54
C PRO A 144 -28.22 11.86 -18.52
N SER A 145 -28.67 10.63 -18.82
CA SER A 145 -30.08 10.21 -18.97
C SER A 145 -30.81 10.16 -20.35
N SER A 146 -31.46 9.00 -20.54
CA SER A 146 -32.78 8.71 -21.13
C SER A 146 -33.02 8.73 -22.66
N SER A 147 -33.18 7.50 -23.19
CA SER A 147 -34.30 6.99 -24.02
C SER A 147 -34.64 7.66 -25.38
N ASN A 148 -34.52 6.90 -26.49
CA ASN A 148 -35.64 6.47 -27.40
C ASN A 148 -35.16 5.96 -28.79
N GLU A 149 -35.64 4.76 -29.14
CA GLU A 149 -36.14 4.25 -30.44
C GLU A 149 -35.53 4.71 -31.79
N LYS A 150 -34.98 3.76 -32.57
CA LYS A 150 -35.50 3.26 -33.88
C LYS A 150 -34.42 2.52 -34.72
N THR A 151 -34.69 1.26 -35.03
CA THR A 151 -34.20 0.44 -36.17
C THR A 151 -34.67 1.04 -37.53
N PRO A 152 -34.42 0.46 -38.73
CA PRO A 152 -33.34 -0.41 -39.27
C PRO A 152 -32.74 0.11 -40.61
N ALA A 153 -31.60 -0.44 -41.06
CA ALA A 153 -31.32 -0.76 -42.47
C ALA A 153 -29.96 -1.50 -42.61
N GLU A 154 -30.02 -2.75 -43.09
CA GLU A 154 -28.93 -3.52 -43.71
C GLU A 154 -28.57 -2.94 -45.12
N PRO A 155 -27.68 -3.52 -45.98
CA PRO A 155 -26.93 -4.80 -45.91
C PRO A 155 -25.47 -4.76 -46.47
N VAL A 156 -24.88 -5.97 -46.59
CA VAL A 156 -23.76 -6.37 -47.49
C VAL A 156 -22.37 -6.11 -46.87
N SER A 157 -21.51 -7.11 -46.60
CA SER A 157 -21.09 -8.22 -47.47
C SER A 157 -20.49 -9.36 -46.64
N ILE A 158 -20.71 -10.58 -47.12
CA ILE A 158 -20.14 -11.84 -46.64
C ILE A 158 -19.01 -12.21 -47.61
N ASP A 159 -18.15 -13.15 -47.17
CA ASP A 159 -17.11 -13.91 -47.90
C ASP A 159 -15.67 -13.44 -47.54
N VAL A 160 -14.68 -14.28 -47.21
CA VAL A 160 -14.48 -15.71 -47.47
C VAL A 160 -13.49 -16.29 -46.44
N THR A 161 -13.77 -17.52 -45.98
CA THR A 161 -12.85 -18.65 -45.74
C THR A 161 -11.48 -18.43 -45.07
N GLY A 162 -11.26 -19.12 -43.94
CA GLY A 162 -9.89 -19.41 -43.51
C GLY A 162 -9.67 -20.07 -42.14
N ARG A 163 -10.09 -21.35 -41.98
CA ARG A 163 -9.50 -22.41 -41.11
C ARG A 163 -9.07 -22.04 -39.67
N PHE A 164 -9.78 -22.61 -38.69
CA PHE A 164 -9.28 -22.83 -37.33
C PHE A 164 -8.99 -24.31 -37.10
N MET A 165 -7.71 -24.62 -36.83
CA MET A 165 -7.12 -25.84 -36.25
C MET A 165 -5.82 -25.31 -35.61
N THR A 166 -5.30 -25.64 -34.43
CA THR A 166 -5.42 -26.72 -33.43
C THR A 166 -4.74 -26.17 -32.15
N SER A 167 -5.26 -26.45 -30.94
CA SER A 167 -4.74 -27.41 -29.95
C SER A 167 -3.43 -27.05 -29.19
N GLY A 168 -3.43 -27.31 -27.87
CA GLY A 168 -2.22 -27.47 -27.01
C GLY A 168 -1.91 -26.26 -26.11
N LYS A 169 -2.21 -26.23 -24.80
CA LYS A 169 -1.75 -27.01 -23.62
C LYS A 169 -0.46 -26.44 -22.96
N VAL A 170 -0.63 -25.98 -21.70
CA VAL A 170 0.27 -25.89 -20.51
C VAL A 170 1.71 -25.35 -20.64
N GLU A 171 2.13 -24.44 -19.75
CA GLU A 171 2.76 -24.71 -18.44
C GLU A 171 3.57 -23.49 -17.92
N LYS A 172 3.55 -23.38 -16.59
CA LYS A 172 4.33 -22.61 -15.61
C LYS A 172 5.67 -22.02 -16.09
N ILE A 173 5.93 -20.77 -15.68
CA ILE A 173 7.28 -20.27 -15.44
C ILE A 173 7.38 -19.69 -14.03
N GLN A 174 8.07 -20.45 -13.19
CA GLN A 174 8.63 -20.10 -11.90
C GLN A 174 9.60 -18.91 -12.06
N ARG A 175 9.42 -17.83 -11.31
CA ARG A 175 10.47 -16.81 -11.14
C ARG A 175 11.13 -16.97 -9.78
N LYS A 176 12.36 -17.54 -9.80
CA LYS A 176 13.38 -17.40 -8.76
C LYS A 176 13.88 -15.95 -8.77
N CYS A 177 14.00 -15.33 -7.61
CA CYS A 177 14.90 -14.20 -7.39
C CYS A 177 15.78 -14.56 -6.20
N ALA A 178 17.08 -14.58 -6.44
CA ALA A 178 18.16 -14.71 -5.48
C ALA A 178 19.21 -13.66 -5.83
N VAL A 179 19.94 -13.26 -4.79
CA VAL A 179 20.93 -12.17 -4.67
C VAL A 179 20.31 -10.83 -4.31
#